data_AF-A0AA40G2X9-F1
#
_entry.id   AF-A0AA40G2X9-F1
#
_cell.length_a   1.000
_cell.length_b   1.000
_cell.length_c   1.000
_cell.angle_alpha   90.00
_cell.angle_beta   90.00
_cell.angle_gamma   90.00
#
_symmetry.space_group_name_H-M   'P 1'
#
loop_
_entity.id
_entity.type
_entity.pdbx_description
1 polymer ?
#
loop_
_entity_poly.entity_id
_entity_poly.type
_entity_poly.pdbx_seq_one_letter_code
_entity_poly.pdbx_strand_id
1 'polypeptide(L)' 'MNSSTVENSEYCDYRSPLATRYASKEMRYNFSDQHKFSTWRKLWIYLAKAEMVRNYRTKLP' A
#
# COMPACT_ATOMS: atom_id res chain seq x y z
N MET A 1 34.34 -9.75 -2.82
CA MET A 1 33.48 -9.81 -1.62
C MET A 1 32.10 -9.39 -2.05
N ASN A 2 31.18 -10.36 -2.07
CA ASN A 2 29.83 -10.22 -2.61
C ASN A 2 28.98 -9.39 -1.66
N SER A 3 28.27 -8.38 -2.16
CA SER A 3 27.06 -7.84 -1.52
C SER A 3 26.18 -7.18 -2.57
N SER A 4 25.73 -8.01 -3.50
CA SER A 4 24.62 -7.72 -4.41
C SER A 4 23.29 -7.85 -3.65
N THR A 5 23.00 -7.01 -2.65
CA THR A 5 21.65 -6.89 -2.06
C THR A 5 21.53 -5.59 -1.26
N VAL A 6 21.19 -4.48 -1.92
CA VAL A 6 20.43 -3.42 -1.24
C VAL A 6 19.32 -3.02 -2.20
N GLU A 7 18.24 -3.80 -2.23
CA GLU A 7 16.95 -3.30 -2.70
C GLU A 7 16.46 -2.24 -1.71
N ASN A 8 17.04 -1.05 -1.80
CA ASN A 8 16.48 0.14 -1.18
C ASN A 8 15.29 0.55 -2.04
N SER A 9 14.12 0.00 -1.72
CA SER A 9 12.87 0.60 -2.16
C SER A 9 12.75 1.95 -1.47
N GLU A 10 13.26 2.98 -2.13
CA GLU A 10 13.20 4.40 -1.73
C GLU A 10 11.78 4.84 -1.36
N TYR A 11 10.78 4.12 -1.86
CA TYR A 11 9.34 4.33 -1.65
C TYR A 11 8.78 3.70 -0.37
N CYS A 12 9.55 2.95 0.42
CA CYS A 12 9.11 2.33 1.68
C CYS A 12 9.13 3.27 2.88
N ASP A 13 9.69 4.48 2.75
CA ASP A 13 9.92 5.39 3.86
C ASP A 13 9.32 6.77 3.58
N TYR A 14 8.56 7.31 4.53
CA TYR A 14 8.03 8.65 4.43
C TYR A 14 9.08 9.69 4.85
N ARG A 15 9.40 10.62 3.94
CA ARG A 15 10.40 11.69 4.16
C ARG A 15 9.73 13.00 4.55
N SER A 16 9.99 13.48 5.76
CA SER A 16 9.59 14.81 6.24
C SER A 16 10.53 15.27 7.36
N PRO A 17 10.84 16.58 7.49
CA PRO A 17 11.66 17.11 8.59
C PRO A 17 11.15 16.70 9.98
N LEU A 18 9.84 16.51 10.13
CA LEU A 18 9.23 16.06 11.39
C LEU A 18 9.26 14.54 11.56
N ALA A 19 9.28 13.78 10.46
CA ALA A 19 9.24 12.33 10.51
C ALA A 19 10.50 11.73 11.15
N THR A 20 11.67 12.36 10.99
CA THR A 20 12.92 11.88 11.59
C THR A 20 12.89 11.88 13.11
N ARG A 21 12.20 12.84 13.73
CA ARG A 21 12.16 13.01 15.19
C ARG A 21 10.95 12.37 15.84
N TYR A 22 9.80 12.38 15.16
CA TYR A 22 8.51 12.06 15.77
C TYR A 22 7.83 10.82 15.20
N ALA A 23 8.32 10.25 14.09
CA ALA A 23 7.69 9.08 13.48
C ALA A 23 8.53 7.82 13.68
N SER A 24 7.89 6.76 14.20
CA SER A 24 8.47 5.43 14.23
C SER A 24 8.66 4.89 12.81
N LYS A 25 9.52 3.89 12.65
CA LYS A 25 9.74 3.23 11.34
C LYS A 25 8.42 2.68 10.76
N GLU A 26 7.57 2.11 11.61
CA GLU A 26 6.24 1.61 11.23
C GLU A 26 5.32 2.74 10.77
N MET A 27 5.32 3.87 11.49
CA MET A 27 4.51 5.04 11.11
C MET A 27 4.97 5.60 9.75
N ARG A 28 6.29 5.70 9.53
CA ARG A 28 6.82 6.15 8.24
C ARG A 28 6.48 5.19 7.10
N TYR A 29 6.40 3.89 7.37
CA TYR A 29 5.93 2.92 6.37
C TYR A 29 4.45 3.11 6.05
N ASN A 30 3.59 3.31 7.04
CA ASN A 30 2.15 3.55 6.82
C ASN A 30 1.89 4.76 5.92
N PHE A 31 2.71 5.81 6.05
CA PHE A 31 2.63 7.01 5.21
C PHE A 31 3.54 6.97 3.98
N SER A 32 4.21 5.85 3.70
CA SER A 32 5.08 5.71 2.53
C SER A 32 4.29 5.62 1.22
N ASP A 33 4.95 5.99 0.13
CA ASP A 33 4.36 5.90 -1.21
C ASP A 33 4.00 4.45 -1.56
N GLN A 34 4.87 3.49 -1.22
CA GLN A 34 4.59 2.07 -1.46
C GLN A 34 3.32 1.61 -0.73
N HIS A 35 3.15 1.99 0.54
CA HIS A 35 1.97 1.61 1.31
C HIS A 35 0.71 2.30 0.77
N LYS A 36 0.80 3.57 0.41
CA LYS A 36 -0.29 4.33 -0.20
C LYS A 36 -0.78 3.69 -1.50
N PHE A 37 0.10 3.46 -2.47
CA PHE A 37 -0.30 2.93 -3.78
C PHE A 37 -0.77 1.48 -3.70
N SER A 38 -0.11 0.64 -2.90
CA SER A 38 -0.54 -0.75 -2.71
C SER A 38 -1.92 -0.84 -2.03
N THR A 39 -2.19 0.02 -1.05
CA THR A 39 -3.50 0.09 -0.37
C THR A 39 -4.59 0.54 -1.33
N TRP A 40 -4.35 1.59 -2.13
CA TRP A 40 -5.29 2.02 -3.16
C TRP A 40 -5.58 0.92 -4.18
N ARG A 41 -4.56 0.18 -4.65
CA ARG A 41 -4.75 -0.94 -5.57
C ARG A 41 -5.62 -2.04 -4.96
N LYS A 42 -5.43 -2.35 -3.68
CA LYS A 42 -6.25 -3.33 -2.95
C LYS A 42 -7.70 -2.88 -2.87
N LEU A 43 -7.96 -1.60 -2.57
CA LEU A 43 -9.32 -1.05 -2.54
C LEU A 43 -10.04 -1.21 -3.88
N TRP A 44 -9.38 -0.93 -5.00
CA TRP A 44 -9.95 -1.15 -6.33
C TRP A 44 -10.29 -2.62 -6.59
N ILE A 45 -9.44 -3.55 -6.16
CA ILE A 45 -9.72 -4.98 -6.28
C ILE A 45 -10.91 -5.38 -5.41
N TYR A 46 -10.99 -4.88 -4.18
CA TYR A 46 -12.12 -5.15 -3.30
C TYR A 46 -13.43 -4.59 -3.84
N LEU A 47 -13.40 -3.38 -4.41
CA LEU A 47 -14.55 -2.78 -5.06
C LEU A 47 -15.04 -3.65 -6.22
N ALA A 48 -14.13 -4.05 -7.13
CA ALA A 48 -14.49 -4.91 -8.27
C ALA A 48 -15.07 -6.26 -7.81
N LYS A 49 -14.51 -6.88 -6.77
CA LYS A 49 -15.06 -8.11 -6.17
C LYS A 49 -16.46 -7.90 -5.59
N ALA A 50 -16.68 -6.79 -4.89
CA ALA A 50 -17.98 -6.46 -4.31
C ALA A 50 -19.04 -6.22 -5.41
N GLU A 51 -18.69 -5.49 -6.47
CA GLU A 51 -19.58 -5.26 -7.62
C GLU A 51 -19.90 -6.56 -8.35
N MET A 52 -18.90 -7.41 -8.55
CA MET A 52 -19.07 -8.73 -9.14
C MET A 52 -20.08 -9.57 -8.34
N VAL A 53 -19.89 -9.70 -7.02
CA VAL A 53 -20.83 -10.42 -6.13
C VAL A 53 -22.23 -9.81 -6.17
N ARG A 54 -22.33 -8.47 -6.13
CA ARG A 54 -23.62 -7.77 -6.23
C ARG A 54 -24.33 -8.11 -7.53
N ASN A 55 -23.62 -8.05 -8.66
CA ASN A 55 -24.17 -8.29 -9.98
C ASN A 55 -24.61 -9.76 -10.16
N TYR A 56 -23.88 -10.72 -9.58
CA TYR A 56 -24.32 -12.11 -9.56
C TYR A 56 -25.59 -12.32 -8.73
N ARG A 57 -25.73 -11.60 -7.60
CA ARG A 57 -26.94 -11.68 -6.76
C ARG A 57 -28.18 -11.10 -7.46
N THR A 58 -28.04 -10.03 -8.23
CA THR A 58 -29.17 -9.35 -8.89
C THR A 58 -29.58 -9.97 -10.23
N LYS A 59 -28.88 -11.02 -10.70
CA LYS A 59 -29.15 -11.68 -11.98
C LYS A 59 -29.82 -13.05 -11.85
N LEU A 60 -30.28 -13.42 -10.64
CA LEU A 60 -31.17 -14.57 -10.45
C LEU A 60 -32.60 -14.17 -10.89
N PRO A 61 -33.32 -15.03 -11.65
CA PRO A 61 -34.73 -14.79 -11.98
C PRO A 61 -35.62 -14.75 -10.73
#